data_AF-A0A382MRD2-F1
#
_entry.id   AF-A0A382MRD2-F1
#
_cell.length_a   1.000
_cell.length_b   1.000
_cell.length_c   1.000
_cell.angle_alpha   90.00
_cell.angle_beta   90.00
_cell.angle_gamma   90.00
#
_symmetry.space_group_name_H-M   'P 1'
#
loop_
_entity.id
_entity.type
_entity.pdbx_description
1 polymer ?
#
loop_
_entity_poly.entity_id
_entity_poly.type
_entity_poly.pdbx_seq_one_letter_code
_entity_poly.pdbx_strand_id
1 'polypeptide(L)'
;MAPVDQTSDQIGGRTPVLVHLWGNHFPTDAIREHFPTVDFIRVPTDGPVPDGVAGGACITQAAPTGNLQEVLSRGVQWVHTLGQGVDHFPFDKLGDRTLTCARGVNAVPIAEWVVAMVLTATKQLPDRWVTEPPRHWVLA
;
A
#
# COMPACT_ATOMS: atom_id res chain seq x y z
N MET A 1 34.65 -13.51 14.23
CA MET A 1 34.06 -12.84 13.06
C MET A 1 34.05 -13.87 11.95
N ALA A 2 32.93 -14.57 11.78
CA ALA A 2 32.79 -15.62 10.76
C ALA A 2 32.62 -14.97 9.37
N PRO A 3 33.05 -15.62 8.28
CA PRO A 3 32.96 -15.04 6.95
C PRO A 3 31.49 -14.97 6.54
N VAL A 4 31.06 -13.81 6.05
CA VAL A 4 29.79 -13.65 5.35
C VAL A 4 29.88 -14.48 4.08
N ASP A 5 29.05 -15.51 4.00
CA ASP A 5 28.85 -16.33 2.83
C ASP A 5 28.26 -15.47 1.70
N GLN A 6 29.15 -14.98 0.84
CA GLN A 6 28.83 -14.33 -0.43
C GLN A 6 28.50 -15.41 -1.46
N THR A 7 27.44 -16.18 -1.23
CA THR A 7 26.94 -17.14 -2.22
C THR A 7 25.45 -16.93 -2.44
N SER A 8 25.13 -15.87 -3.18
CA SER A 8 24.01 -15.89 -4.10
C SER A 8 24.31 -14.94 -5.23
N ASP A 9 25.15 -15.48 -6.12
CA ASP A 9 25.38 -15.01 -7.46
C ASP A 9 24.03 -14.72 -8.12
N GLN A 10 23.86 -13.49 -8.59
CA GLN A 10 22.70 -13.04 -9.33
C GLN A 10 22.63 -13.76 -10.67
N ILE A 11 21.86 -14.84 -10.74
CA ILE A 11 21.43 -15.43 -12.02
C ILE A 11 20.20 -14.66 -12.48
N GLY A 12 20.38 -13.67 -13.35
CA GLY A 12 19.45 -13.19 -14.40
C GLY A 12 17.91 -13.18 -14.20
N GLY A 13 17.41 -13.31 -12.97
CA GLY A 13 16.04 -13.57 -12.64
C GLY A 13 15.39 -12.33 -12.04
N ARG A 14 14.15 -12.07 -12.46
CA ARG A 14 13.35 -11.00 -11.86
C ARG A 14 13.09 -11.34 -10.40
N THR A 15 13.17 -10.36 -9.51
CA THR A 15 12.89 -10.52 -8.09
C THR A 15 11.40 -10.77 -7.88
N PRO A 16 10.98 -11.94 -7.38
CA PRO A 16 9.57 -12.24 -7.16
C PRO A 16 9.03 -11.46 -5.95
N VAL A 17 7.94 -10.72 -6.17
CA VAL A 17 7.18 -9.99 -5.15
C VAL A 17 5.75 -10.49 -5.18
N LEU A 18 5.30 -11.05 -4.07
CA LEU A 18 3.93 -11.53 -3.93
C LEU A 18 2.99 -10.33 -3.78
N VAL A 19 1.92 -10.32 -4.57
CA VAL A 19 0.87 -9.30 -4.55
C VAL A 19 -0.39 -9.95 -4.02
N HIS A 20 -0.62 -9.81 -2.72
CA HIS A 20 -1.69 -10.42 -1.96
C HIS A 20 -2.70 -9.35 -1.54
N LEU A 21 -3.45 -8.86 -2.53
CA LEU A 21 -4.36 -7.74 -2.41
C LEU A 21 -5.76 -8.10 -2.89
N TRP A 22 -6.79 -7.51 -2.29
CA TRP A 22 -8.13 -7.50 -2.88
C TRP A 22 -8.15 -6.67 -4.17
N GLY A 23 -8.76 -7.24 -5.22
CA GLY A 23 -8.86 -6.60 -6.53
C GLY A 23 -7.57 -6.69 -7.36
N ASN A 24 -7.59 -6.03 -8.53
CA ASN A 24 -6.60 -6.21 -9.60
C ASN A 24 -5.91 -4.89 -10.00
N HIS A 25 -5.97 -3.85 -9.16
CA HIS A 25 -5.51 -2.50 -9.51
C HIS A 25 -4.00 -2.29 -9.29
N PHE A 26 -3.31 -3.21 -8.62
CA PHE A 26 -1.87 -3.17 -8.40
C PHE A 26 -1.18 -4.46 -8.91
N PRO A 27 0.04 -4.36 -9.47
CA PRO A 27 0.69 -3.11 -9.90
C PRO A 27 0.03 -2.58 -11.18
N THR A 28 0.08 -1.26 -11.37
CA THR A 28 -0.28 -0.63 -12.65
C THR A 28 0.83 -0.86 -13.68
N ASP A 29 0.53 -0.61 -14.96
CA ASP A 29 1.53 -0.73 -16.04
C ASP A 29 2.73 0.19 -15.79
N ALA A 30 2.49 1.43 -15.36
CA ALA A 30 3.55 2.36 -14.99
C ALA A 30 4.47 1.83 -13.88
N ILE A 31 3.94 1.11 -12.88
CA ILE A 31 4.75 0.46 -11.85
C ILE A 31 5.58 -0.67 -12.45
N ARG A 32 5.02 -1.49 -13.34
CA ARG A 32 5.75 -2.58 -14.01
C ARG A 32 6.88 -2.04 -14.88
N GLU A 33 6.64 -0.94 -15.60
CA GLU A 33 7.63 -0.26 -16.44
C GLU A 33 8.75 0.36 -15.60
N HIS A 34 8.42 0.93 -14.44
CA HIS A 34 9.40 1.53 -13.54
C HIS A 34 10.26 0.49 -12.80
N PHE A 35 9.72 -0.71 -12.56
CA PHE A 35 10.40 -1.81 -11.88
C PHE A 35 10.51 -3.06 -12.78
N PRO A 36 11.27 -3.00 -13.89
CA PRO A 36 11.31 -4.09 -14.87
C PRO A 36 12.01 -5.34 -14.36
N THR A 37 12.84 -5.22 -13.32
CA THR A 37 13.51 -6.35 -12.65
C THR A 37 12.65 -7.01 -11.58
N VAL A 38 11.45 -6.50 -11.29
CA VAL A 38 10.54 -7.09 -10.32
C VAL A 38 9.50 -7.94 -11.04
N ASP A 39 9.27 -9.16 -10.57
CA ASP A 39 8.17 -10.00 -11.01
C ASP A 39 7.04 -9.95 -9.98
N PHE A 40 5.95 -9.25 -10.32
CA PHE A 40 4.80 -9.09 -9.45
C PHE A 40 3.84 -10.27 -9.62
N ILE A 41 3.92 -11.23 -8.70
CA ILE A 41 3.15 -12.47 -8.73
C ILE A 41 1.87 -12.28 -7.92
N ARG A 42 0.71 -12.35 -8.57
CA ARG A 42 -0.57 -12.20 -7.89
C ARG A 42 -0.90 -13.47 -7.09
N VAL A 43 -1.29 -13.27 -5.83
CA VAL A 43 -1.73 -14.34 -4.93
C VAL A 43 -3.14 -14.02 -4.43
N PRO A 44 -4.11 -14.93 -4.59
CA PRO A 44 -5.46 -14.74 -4.05
C PRO A 44 -5.43 -14.49 -2.53
N THR A 45 -6.38 -13.70 -2.02
CA THR A 45 -6.50 -13.43 -0.57
C THR A 45 -7.27 -14.50 0.20
N ASP A 46 -7.72 -15.55 -0.48
CA ASP A 46 -8.41 -16.67 0.12
C ASP A 46 -8.17 -17.92 -0.74
N GLY A 47 -8.40 -19.10 -0.15
CA GLY A 47 -8.06 -20.37 -0.76
C GLY A 47 -6.56 -20.65 -0.82
N PRO A 48 -6.16 -21.77 -1.45
CA PRO A 48 -4.78 -22.22 -1.47
C PRO A 48 -3.86 -21.27 -2.26
N VAL A 49 -2.62 -21.09 -1.80
CA VAL A 49 -1.61 -20.38 -2.58
C VAL A 49 -1.11 -21.31 -3.70
N PRO A 50 -1.08 -20.86 -4.98
CA PRO A 50 -0.65 -21.71 -6.08
C PRO A 50 0.73 -22.35 -5.87
N ASP A 51 0.89 -23.56 -6.40
CA ASP A 51 2.15 -24.30 -6.30
C ASP A 51 3.29 -23.56 -7.02
N GLY A 52 4.51 -23.67 -6.49
CA GLY A 52 5.70 -23.02 -7.04
C GLY A 52 5.78 -21.50 -6.81
N VAL A 53 4.74 -20.87 -6.25
CA VAL A 53 4.78 -19.45 -5.88
C VAL A 53 5.60 -19.26 -4.60
N ALA A 54 6.64 -18.44 -4.70
CA ALA A 54 7.47 -17.99 -3.59
C ALA A 54 8.04 -16.59 -3.87
N GLY A 55 8.33 -15.84 -2.80
CA GLY A 55 8.91 -14.50 -2.92
C GLY A 55 9.41 -13.97 -1.59
N GLY A 56 10.50 -13.19 -1.62
CA GLY A 56 11.09 -12.60 -0.41
C GLY A 56 10.29 -11.43 0.16
N ALA A 57 9.43 -10.82 -0.65
CA ALA A 57 8.59 -9.69 -0.26
C ALA A 57 7.11 -9.96 -0.61
N CYS A 58 6.21 -9.42 0.23
CA CYS A 58 4.76 -9.48 0.03
C CYS A 58 4.15 -8.09 0.19
N ILE A 59 3.39 -7.65 -0.82
CA ILE A 59 2.56 -6.45 -0.77
C ILE A 59 1.13 -6.89 -0.46
N THR A 60 0.54 -6.32 0.58
CA THR A 60 -0.78 -6.76 1.07
C THR A 60 -1.62 -5.63 1.69
N GLN A 61 -2.84 -5.96 2.13
CA GLN A 61 -3.68 -5.08 2.92
C GLN A 61 -3.37 -5.23 4.42
N ALA A 62 -3.59 -4.16 5.18
CA ALA A 62 -3.56 -4.21 6.64
C ALA A 62 -4.88 -4.77 7.20
N ALA A 63 -5.25 -5.99 6.81
CA ALA A 63 -6.48 -6.64 7.25
C ALA A 63 -6.34 -8.17 7.25
N PRO A 64 -7.18 -8.90 8.01
CA PRO A 64 -7.15 -10.35 8.02
C PRO A 64 -7.57 -10.93 6.66
N THR A 65 -6.87 -11.98 6.22
CA THR A 65 -7.26 -12.79 5.07
C THR A 65 -7.21 -14.28 5.40
N GLY A 66 -7.87 -15.10 4.57
CA GLY A 66 -8.02 -16.54 4.79
C GLY A 66 -6.70 -17.30 4.76
N ASN A 67 -5.75 -16.86 3.93
CA ASN A 67 -4.54 -17.60 3.61
C ASN A 67 -3.22 -16.85 3.90
N LEU A 68 -3.26 -15.72 4.63
CA LEU A 68 -2.05 -14.93 4.91
C LEU A 68 -0.90 -15.75 5.50
N GLN A 69 -1.18 -16.68 6.42
CA GLN A 69 -0.15 -17.52 7.03
C GLN A 69 0.58 -18.36 5.99
N GLU A 70 -0.15 -18.91 5.03
CA GLU A 70 0.42 -19.68 3.94
C GLU A 70 1.28 -18.78 3.05
N VAL A 71 0.78 -17.61 2.66
CA VAL A 71 1.54 -16.61 1.87
C VAL A 71 2.86 -16.26 2.56
N LEU A 72 2.83 -15.99 3.88
CA LEU A 72 4.03 -15.67 4.65
C LEU A 72 5.03 -16.83 4.72
N SER A 73 4.56 -18.08 4.65
CA SER A 73 5.41 -19.27 4.61
C SER A 73 6.14 -19.47 3.28
N ARG A 74 5.71 -18.81 2.19
CA ARG A 74 6.31 -18.90 0.85
C ARG A 74 7.59 -18.07 0.68
N GLY A 75 8.44 -18.05 1.71
CA GLY A 75 9.74 -17.37 1.71
C GLY A 75 9.72 -15.88 2.06
N VAL A 76 8.56 -15.32 2.40
CA VAL A 76 8.42 -13.89 2.69
C VAL A 76 9.19 -13.49 3.94
N GLN A 77 10.07 -12.51 3.82
CA GLN A 77 10.82 -11.88 4.92
C GLN A 77 10.38 -10.43 5.16
N TRP A 78 9.85 -9.77 4.12
CA TRP A 78 9.37 -8.39 4.18
C TRP A 78 7.90 -8.30 3.74
N VAL A 79 7.09 -7.67 4.57
CA VAL A 79 5.68 -7.38 4.30
C VAL A 79 5.49 -5.87 4.20
N HIS A 80 4.80 -5.43 3.15
CA HIS A 80 4.42 -4.04 2.97
C HIS A 80 2.89 -3.93 2.85
N THR A 81 2.26 -3.18 3.76
CA THR A 81 0.84 -2.87 3.66
C THR A 81 0.63 -1.62 2.81
N LEU A 82 -0.22 -1.69 1.78
CA LEU A 82 -0.54 -0.51 0.96
C LEU A 82 -1.29 0.60 1.72
N GLY A 83 -1.92 0.27 2.84
CA GLY A 83 -2.57 1.24 3.73
C GLY A 83 -1.59 1.98 4.65
N GLN A 84 -2.04 3.10 5.22
CA GLN A 84 -1.26 3.88 6.20
C GLN A 84 -1.41 3.34 7.63
N GLY A 85 -2.59 2.81 7.96
CA GLY A 85 -2.90 2.18 9.24
C GLY A 85 -2.61 0.69 9.20
N VAL A 86 -2.15 0.14 10.31
CA VAL A 86 -1.86 -1.30 10.49
C VAL A 86 -2.71 -1.93 11.59
N ASP A 87 -3.72 -1.21 12.09
CA ASP A 87 -4.51 -1.55 13.28
C ASP A 87 -5.28 -2.87 13.14
N HIS A 88 -5.57 -3.29 11.91
CA HIS A 88 -6.27 -4.54 11.59
C HIS A 88 -5.35 -5.61 11.00
N PHE A 89 -4.04 -5.39 10.93
CA PHE A 89 -3.12 -6.41 10.48
C PHE A 89 -3.00 -7.54 11.53
N PRO A 90 -3.07 -8.82 11.14
CA PRO A 90 -2.94 -9.95 12.06
C PRO A 90 -1.48 -10.17 12.49
N PHE A 91 -1.00 -9.37 13.44
CA PHE A 91 0.38 -9.38 13.93
C PHE A 91 0.82 -10.73 14.51
N ASP A 92 -0.12 -11.53 15.01
CA ASP A 92 0.11 -12.89 15.49
C ASP A 92 0.71 -13.81 14.40
N LYS A 93 0.44 -13.50 13.12
CA LYS A 93 0.94 -14.26 11.96
C LYS A 93 2.31 -13.79 11.47
N LEU A 94 2.75 -12.59 11.86
CA LEU A 94 3.93 -11.94 11.28
C LEU A 94 5.23 -12.70 11.61
N GLY A 95 5.37 -13.15 12.86
CA GLY A 95 6.63 -13.69 13.39
C GLY A 95 7.75 -12.63 13.35
N ASP A 96 8.96 -13.07 13.01
CA ASP A 96 10.16 -12.21 12.97
C ASP A 96 10.30 -11.38 11.67
N ARG A 97 9.25 -11.35 10.83
CA ARG A 97 9.27 -10.64 9.54
C ARG A 97 9.18 -9.14 9.73
N THR A 98 9.82 -8.40 8.84
CA THR A 98 9.71 -6.93 8.82
C THR A 98 8.37 -6.51 8.22
N LEU A 99 7.60 -5.70 8.94
CA LEU A 99 6.39 -5.05 8.44
C LEU A 99 6.64 -3.56 8.18
N THR A 100 6.22 -3.08 7.02
CA THR A 100 6.21 -1.66 6.66
C THR A 100 4.82 -1.25 6.16
N CYS A 101 4.54 0.05 6.16
CA CYS A 101 3.27 0.61 5.70
C CYS A 101 3.49 1.86 4.84
N ALA A 102 2.45 2.31 4.15
CA ALA A 102 2.49 3.50 3.29
C ALA A 102 2.24 4.81 4.06
N ARG A 103 2.62 4.88 5.35
CA ARG A 103 2.44 6.10 6.17
C ARG A 103 3.11 7.29 5.48
N GLY A 104 2.39 8.41 5.41
CA GLY A 104 2.90 9.68 4.86
C GLY A 104 2.55 9.91 3.38
N VAL A 105 2.27 8.87 2.60
CA VAL A 105 1.95 9.01 1.15
C VAL A 105 0.73 9.90 0.91
N ASN A 106 -0.26 9.84 1.80
CA ASN A 106 -1.50 10.62 1.70
C ASN A 106 -1.51 11.88 2.58
N ALA A 107 -0.37 12.32 3.13
CA ALA A 107 -0.33 13.46 4.05
C ALA A 107 -0.86 14.75 3.40
N VAL A 108 -0.46 15.04 2.16
CA VAL A 108 -0.89 16.24 1.43
C VAL A 108 -2.38 16.18 1.07
N PRO A 109 -2.91 15.12 0.39
CA PRO A 109 -4.34 15.02 0.12
C PRO A 109 -5.23 15.09 1.37
N ILE A 110 -4.81 14.49 2.49
CA ILE A 110 -5.54 14.58 3.76
C ILE A 110 -5.53 16.02 4.28
N ALA A 111 -4.38 16.68 4.26
CA ALA A 111 -4.28 18.07 4.71
C ALA A 111 -5.16 19.01 3.86
N GLU A 112 -5.15 18.85 2.53
CA GLU A 112 -6.01 19.59 1.61
C GLU A 112 -7.48 19.38 1.96
N TRP A 113 -7.89 18.12 2.17
CA TRP A 113 -9.26 17.80 2.54
C TRP A 113 -9.65 18.44 3.89
N VAL A 114 -8.79 18.35 4.91
CA VAL A 114 -9.03 18.95 6.23
C VAL A 114 -9.19 20.47 6.12
N VAL A 115 -8.29 21.15 5.40
CA VAL A 115 -8.38 22.60 5.18
C VAL A 115 -9.66 22.95 4.41
N ALA A 116 -10.02 22.18 3.38
CA ALA A 116 -11.25 22.37 2.65
C ALA A 116 -12.48 22.25 3.56
N MET A 117 -12.51 21.27 4.48
CA MET A 117 -13.62 21.11 5.44
C MET A 117 -13.69 22.27 6.44
N VAL A 118 -12.54 22.73 6.96
CA VAL A 118 -12.48 23.91 7.85
C VAL A 118 -13.02 25.15 7.13
N LEU A 119 -12.63 25.36 5.87
CA LEU A 119 -13.11 26.48 5.06
C LEU A 119 -14.60 26.36 4.75
N THR A 120 -15.09 25.18 4.37
CA THR A 120 -16.51 24.91 4.13
C THR A 120 -17.34 25.27 5.34
N ALA A 121 -16.95 24.84 6.54
CA ALA A 121 -17.64 25.19 7.78
C ALA A 121 -17.57 26.70 8.07
N THR A 122 -16.38 27.30 7.98
CA THR A 122 -16.15 28.72 8.30
C THR A 122 -16.87 29.66 7.33
N LYS A 123 -16.93 29.28 6.06
CA LYS A 123 -17.54 30.05 4.98
C LYS A 123 -19.01 29.67 4.74
N GLN A 124 -19.54 28.72 5.50
CA GLN A 124 -20.91 28.20 5.39
C GLN A 124 -21.22 27.72 3.97
N LEU A 125 -20.31 26.95 3.38
CA LEU A 125 -20.51 26.38 2.05
C LEU A 125 -21.24 25.03 2.16
N PRO A 126 -22.09 24.67 1.18
CA PRO A 126 -22.41 25.45 -0.01
C PRO A 126 -23.49 26.53 0.21
N ASP A 127 -24.07 26.66 1.40
CA ASP A 127 -25.21 27.57 1.68
C ASP A 127 -24.93 29.04 1.34
N ARG A 128 -23.70 29.50 1.51
CA ARG A 128 -23.23 30.86 1.18
C ARG A 128 -22.25 30.86 0.02
N TRP A 129 -22.68 30.31 -1.10
CA TRP A 129 -21.96 30.38 -2.37
C TRP A 129 -22.34 31.65 -3.14
N VAL A 130 -21.34 32.43 -3.58
CA VAL A 130 -21.57 33.59 -4.45
C VAL A 130 -21.77 33.09 -5.88
N THR A 131 -22.97 33.23 -6.43
CA THR A 131 -23.30 32.80 -7.80
C THR A 131 -23.14 33.92 -8.83
N GLU A 132 -23.09 35.18 -8.39
CA GLU A 132 -22.81 36.35 -9.21
C GLU A 132 -21.98 37.37 -8.42
N PRO A 133 -21.12 38.18 -9.07
CA PRO A 133 -20.36 39.21 -8.36
C PRO A 133 -21.28 40.14 -7.56
N PRO A 134 -21.04 40.37 -6.26
CA PRO A 134 -21.88 41.26 -5.47
C PRO A 134 -21.75 42.71 -5.96
N ARG A 135 -22.86 43.47 -5.90
CA ARG A 135 -22.86 44.90 -6.26
C ARG A 135 -21.89 45.74 -5.41
N HIS A 136 -21.66 45.33 -4.17
CA HIS A 136 -20.75 45.97 -3.22
C HIS A 136 -19.98 44.89 -2.44
N TRP A 137 -18.66 45.03 -2.31
CA TRP A 137 -17.78 44.05 -1.65
C TRP A 137 -17.52 44.33 -0.16
N VAL A 138 -17.79 45.56 0.25
CA VAL A 138 -17.68 46.07 1.62
C VAL A 138 -18.89 46.96 1.87
N LEU A 139 -19.29 47.09 3.14
CA LEU A 139 -20.27 48.08 3.55
C LEU A 139 -19.69 49.48 3.28
N ALA A 140 -20.11 50.08 2.17
CA ALA A 140 -19.95 51.50 1.86
C ALA A 140 -21.31 52.04 1.44
#